data_AF-A0A2W5GED6-F1
#
_entry.id   AF-A0A2W5GED6-F1
#
_cell.length_a   1.000
_cell.length_b   1.000
_cell.length_c   1.000
_cell.angle_alpha   90.00
_cell.angle_beta   90.00
_cell.angle_gamma   90.00
#
_symmetry.space_group_name_H-M   'P 1'
#
loop_
_entity.id
_entity.type
_entity.pdbx_description
1 polymer ?
#
loop_
_entity_poly.entity_id
_entity_poly.type
_entity_poly.pdbx_seq_one_letter_code
_entity_poly.pdbx_strand_id
1 'polypeptide(L)'
;MRDPLEQYVIDRIREKRIKLKISQMKLAHAFEYESVSYIGAIESMNPKRTETYNIKQIHIIANLFKCAVSDFFPAQYPFSYISEREHKNKSNKR
;
A
#
# COMPACT_ATOMS: atom_id res chain seq x y z
N MET A 1 9.19 6.35 -10.16
CA MET A 1 8.19 5.25 -10.30
C MET A 1 8.55 4.23 -9.24
N ARG A 2 7.57 3.70 -8.51
CA ARG A 2 7.80 2.67 -7.49
C ARG A 2 8.18 1.34 -8.13
N ASP A 3 8.94 0.53 -7.40
CA ASP A 3 9.18 -0.85 -7.77
C ASP A 3 7.85 -1.66 -7.75
N PRO A 4 7.66 -2.65 -8.64
CA PRO A 4 6.44 -3.48 -8.64
C PRO A 4 6.15 -4.15 -7.30
N LEU A 5 7.17 -4.56 -6.55
CA LEU A 5 7.03 -5.13 -5.22
C LEU A 5 6.50 -4.10 -4.22
N GLU A 6 7.05 -2.88 -4.24
CA GLU A 6 6.58 -1.80 -3.36
C GLU A 6 5.11 -1.46 -3.63
N GLN A 7 4.71 -1.38 -4.91
CA GLN A 7 3.32 -1.12 -5.28
C GLN A 7 2.41 -2.27 -4.85
N TYR A 8 2.84 -3.53 -4.99
CA TYR A 8 2.09 -4.68 -4.47
C TYR A 8 1.85 -4.59 -2.96
N VAL A 9 2.90 -4.29 -2.19
CA VAL A 9 2.82 -4.17 -0.73
C VAL A 9 1.86 -3.04 -0.32
N ILE A 10 1.97 -1.87 -0.97
CA ILE A 10 1.05 -0.74 -0.74
C ILE A 10 -0.39 -1.13 -1.04
N ASP A 11 -0.62 -1.86 -2.13
CA ASP A 11 -1.95 -2.28 -2.55
C ASP A 11 -2.57 -3.26 -1.57
N ARG A 12 -1.79 -4.25 -1.11
CA ARG A 12 -2.24 -5.21 -0.08
C ARG A 12 -2.58 -4.51 1.24
N ILE A 13 -1.75 -3.57 1.67
CA ILE A 13 -2.00 -2.76 2.87
C ILE A 13 -3.29 -1.95 2.71
N ARG A 14 -3.44 -1.23 1.59
CA ARG A 14 -4.62 -0.39 1.32
C ARG A 14 -5.90 -1.22 1.25
N GLU A 15 -5.88 -2.36 0.55
CA GLU A 15 -7.01 -3.28 0.45
C GLU A 15 -7.45 -3.77 1.83
N LYS A 16 -6.51 -4.24 2.65
CA LYS A 16 -6.80 -4.73 4.00
C LYS A 16 -7.30 -3.61 4.91
N ARG A 17 -6.69 -2.42 4.84
CA ARG A 17 -7.12 -1.22 5.56
C ARG A 17 -8.59 -0.89 5.28
N ILE A 18 -8.99 -0.90 4.00
CA ILE A 18 -10.37 -0.64 3.57
C ILE A 18 -11.32 -1.74 4.07
N LYS A 19 -10.95 -3.02 3.95
CA LYS A 19 -11.75 -4.16 4.45
C LYS A 19 -12.00 -4.07 5.96
N LEU A 20 -10.99 -3.64 6.72
CA LEU A 20 -11.08 -3.44 8.17
C LEU A 20 -11.75 -2.11 8.58
N LYS A 21 -12.19 -1.30 7.61
CA LYS A 21 -12.76 0.05 7.83
C LYS A 21 -11.84 0.97 8.64
N ILE A 22 -10.53 0.81 8.48
CA ILE A 22 -9.52 1.67 9.12
C ILE A 22 -9.33 2.91 8.23
N SER A 23 -9.52 4.10 8.80
CA SER A 23 -9.30 5.35 8.05
C SER A 23 -7.81 5.62 7.85
N GLN A 24 -7.47 6.44 6.86
CA GLN A 24 -6.10 6.95 6.69
C GLN A 24 -5.65 7.76 7.91
N MET A 25 -6.58 8.50 8.55
CA MET A 25 -6.35 9.19 9.82
C MET A 25 -5.94 8.23 10.94
N LYS A 26 -6.66 7.12 11.11
CA LYS A 26 -6.32 6.11 12.12
C LYS A 26 -4.96 5.47 11.85
N LEU A 27 -4.62 5.25 10.59
CA LEU A 27 -3.30 4.75 10.22
C LEU A 27 -2.20 5.79 10.48
N ALA A 28 -2.42 7.06 10.14
CA ALA A 28 -1.52 8.15 10.44
C ALA A 28 -1.28 8.30 11.95
N HIS A 29 -2.32 8.23 12.78
CA HIS A 29 -2.20 8.28 14.24
C HIS A 29 -1.44 7.09 14.84
N ALA A 30 -1.43 5.94 14.17
CA ALA A 30 -0.61 4.81 14.59
C ALA A 30 0.89 5.06 14.33
N PHE A 31 1.22 6.01 13.45
CA PHE A 31 2.56 6.47 13.22
C PHE A 31 2.81 7.70 14.09
N GLU A 32 3.83 7.64 14.94
CA GLU A 32 4.15 8.69 15.92
C GLU A 32 4.33 10.10 15.28
N TYR A 33 4.68 10.18 13.98
CA TYR A 33 5.09 11.42 13.31
C TYR A 33 4.46 11.67 11.92
N GLU A 34 3.54 10.83 11.45
CA GLU A 34 3.06 10.93 10.05
C GLU A 34 1.71 11.61 9.93
N SER A 35 1.54 12.36 8.85
CA SER A 35 0.28 13.05 8.54
C SER A 35 -0.67 12.19 7.70
N VAL A 36 -1.96 12.50 7.73
CA VAL A 36 -2.96 11.88 6.83
C VAL A 36 -2.58 12.09 5.35
N SER A 37 -2.04 13.26 5.02
CA SER A 37 -1.57 13.60 3.68
C SER A 37 -0.43 12.69 3.20
N TYR A 38 0.44 12.27 4.12
CA TYR A 38 1.50 11.31 3.82
C TYR A 38 0.92 9.92 3.46
N ILE A 39 -0.04 9.41 4.25
CA ILE A 39 -0.77 8.18 3.93
C ILE A 39 -1.47 8.28 2.58
N GLY A 40 -2.12 9.42 2.34
CA GLY A 40 -2.76 9.73 1.06
C GLY A 40 -1.78 9.70 -0.10
N ALA A 41 -0.57 10.25 0.06
CA ALA A 41 0.47 10.25 -0.97
C ALA A 41 0.96 8.82 -1.27
N ILE A 42 1.25 8.01 -0.24
CA ILE A 42 1.67 6.61 -0.40
C ILE A 42 0.58 5.81 -1.11
N GLU A 43 -0.65 5.85 -0.61
CA GLU A 43 -1.74 5.04 -1.15
C GLU A 43 -2.32 5.61 -2.46
N SER A 44 -1.90 6.80 -2.91
CA SER A 44 -2.41 7.42 -4.14
C SER A 44 -2.09 6.59 -5.39
N MET A 45 -2.93 6.77 -6.42
CA MET A 45 -2.74 6.18 -7.74
C MET A 45 -1.81 6.99 -8.65
N ASN A 46 -1.11 8.00 -8.12
CA ASN A 46 -0.25 8.85 -8.93
C ASN A 46 1.08 8.13 -9.22
N PRO A 47 1.39 7.81 -10.49
CA PRO A 47 2.60 7.07 -10.85
C PRO A 47 3.91 7.85 -10.63
N LYS A 48 3.81 9.17 -10.42
CA LYS A 48 4.96 10.03 -10.09
C LYS A 48 5.39 9.92 -8.63
N ARG A 49 4.54 9.35 -7.77
CA ARG A 49 4.85 9.17 -6.35
C ARG A 49 5.90 8.08 -6.17
N THR A 50 6.77 8.30 -5.20
CA THR A 50 7.89 7.41 -4.84
C THR A 50 7.86 7.04 -3.37
N GLU A 51 6.97 7.66 -2.59
CA GLU A 51 6.78 7.41 -1.17
C GLU A 51 6.22 6.00 -0.98
N THR A 52 6.81 5.23 -0.07
CA THR A 52 6.46 3.86 0.28
C THR A 52 6.46 3.70 1.80
N TYR A 53 5.84 2.62 2.31
CA TYR A 53 5.96 2.29 3.71
C TYR A 53 7.32 1.66 3.99
N ASN A 54 8.03 2.18 4.99
CA ASN A 54 9.26 1.54 5.46
C ASN A 54 8.94 0.33 6.35
N ILE A 55 9.96 -0.49 6.64
CA ILE A 55 9.80 -1.73 7.41
C ILE A 55 9.19 -1.48 8.80
N LYS A 56 9.60 -0.42 9.51
CA LYS A 56 9.02 -0.06 10.83
C LYS A 56 7.52 0.21 10.71
N GLN A 57 7.12 0.99 9.71
CA GLN A 57 5.71 1.29 9.45
C GLN A 57 4.92 0.03 9.09
N ILE A 58 5.48 -0.89 8.29
CA ILE A 58 4.82 -2.16 7.95
C ILE A 58 4.59 -3.02 9.20
N HIS A 59 5.54 -3.09 10.12
CA HIS A 59 5.36 -3.78 11.40
C HIS A 59 4.25 -3.15 12.25
N ILE A 60 4.21 -1.82 12.33
CA ILE A 60 3.14 -1.09 13.03
C ILE A 60 1.78 -1.37 12.39
N ILE A 61 1.71 -1.36 11.05
CA ILE A 61 0.51 -1.70 10.28
C ILE A 61 0.05 -3.12 10.61
N ALA A 62 0.95 -4.10 10.61
CA ALA A 62 0.63 -5.49 10.94
C ALA A 62 0.00 -5.60 12.36
N ASN A 63 0.59 -4.91 13.34
CA ASN A 63 0.09 -4.86 14.71
C ASN A 63 -1.29 -4.18 14.82
N LEU A 64 -1.52 -3.12 14.05
CA LEU A 64 -2.80 -2.41 13.97
C LEU A 64 -3.87 -3.29 13.29
N PHE A 65 -3.50 -4.03 12.25
CA PHE A 65 -4.41 -4.87 11.46
C PHE A 65 -4.60 -6.26 12.07
N LYS A 66 -3.86 -6.59 13.14
CA LYS A 66 -3.87 -7.90 13.82
C LYS A 66 -3.56 -9.04 12.85
N CYS A 67 -2.52 -8.87 12.06
CA CYS A 67 -2.10 -9.86 11.08
C CYS A 67 -0.58 -10.00 11.01
N ALA A 68 -0.10 -11.02 10.28
CA ALA A 68 1.32 -11.19 10.05
C ALA A 68 1.85 -10.16 9.04
N VAL A 69 3.12 -9.77 9.17
CA VAL A 69 3.81 -8.91 8.18
C VAL A 69 3.83 -9.58 6.80
N SER A 70 4.02 -10.91 6.78
CA SER A 70 4.01 -11.72 5.55
C SER A 70 2.74 -11.58 4.72
N ASP A 71 1.61 -11.21 5.34
CA ASP A 71 0.34 -11.03 4.62
C ASP A 71 0.37 -9.87 3.60
N PHE A 72 1.37 -8.99 3.69
CA PHE A 72 1.56 -7.87 2.76
C PHE A 72 2.50 -8.18 1.61
N PHE A 73 3.23 -9.29 1.68
CA PHE A 73 4.26 -9.65 0.70
C PHE A 73 3.81 -10.84 -0.15
N PRO A 74 4.36 -10.98 -1.37
CA PRO A 74 4.07 -12.14 -2.20
C PRO A 74 4.63 -13.41 -1.54
N ALA A 75 3.86 -14.49 -1.60
CA ALA A 75 4.25 -15.77 -1.01
C ALA A 75 5.34 -16.52 -1.81
N GLN A 76 5.62 -16.09 -3.05
CA GLN A 76 6.47 -16.82 -3.98
C GLN A 76 7.43 -15.86 -4.71
N TYR A 77 8.64 -16.35 -4.98
CA TYR A 77 9.65 -15.70 -5.83
C TYR A 77 10.11 -16.70 -6.93
N PRO A 78 10.28 -16.27 -8.19
CA PRO A 78 10.16 -14.91 -8.70
C PRO A 78 8.72 -14.40 -8.68
N PHE A 79 8.58 -13.14 -8.31
CA PHE A 79 7.31 -12.45 -8.21
C PHE A 79 7.01 -11.69 -9.51
N SER A 80 5.82 -11.89 -10.09
CA SER A 80 5.32 -11.09 -11.20
C SER A 80 4.08 -10.31 -10.79
N TYR A 81 4.16 -8.98 -10.76
CA TYR A 81 3.01 -8.12 -10.49
C TYR A 81 2.46 -7.50 -11.75
N ILE A 82 1.19 -7.78 -12.05
CA ILE A 82 0.41 -7.01 -13.02
C ILE A 82 -0.68 -6.32 -12.23
N SER A 83 -0.53 -5.02 -11.96
CA SER A 83 -1.58 -4.28 -11.27
C SER A 83 -2.82 -4.21 -12.17
N GLU A 84 -4.01 -4.49 -11.62
CA GLU A 84 -5.28 -4.35 -12.35
C GLU A 84 -5.49 -2.92 -12.91
N ARG A 85 -4.75 -1.94 -12.38
CA ARG A 85 -4.82 -0.52 -12.73
C ARG A 85 -4.13 -0.19 -14.06
N GLU A 86 -3.18 -1.01 -14.50
CA GLU A 86 -2.57 -0.90 -15.84
C GLU A 86 -3.56 -1.24 -16.96
N HIS A 87 -4.54 -2.11 -16.70
CA HIS A 87 -5.59 -2.49 -17.67
C HIS A 87 -6.62 -1.38 -17.93
N LYS A 88 -6.95 -0.56 -16.91
CA LYS A 88 -7.93 0.52 -17.05
C LYS A 88 -7.42 1.71 -17.87
N ASN A 89 -6.14 2.06 -17.73
CA ASN A 89 -5.54 3.15 -18.52
C ASN A 89 -5.42 2.83 -20.02
N LYS A 90 -5.37 1.55 -20.42
CA LYS A 90 -5.41 1.13 -21.83
C LYS A 90 -6.83 1.11 -22.41
N SER A 91 -7.86 0.94 -21.57
CA SER A 91 -9.26 0.87 -22.03
C SER A 91 -9.90 2.24 -22.25
N ASN A 92 -9.38 3.31 -21.62
CA ASN A 92 -9.84 4.70 -21.81
C ASN A 92 -9.13 5.45 -22.95
N LYS A 93 -8.39 4.75 -23.82
CA LYS A 93 -7.66 5.34 -24.96
C LYS A 93 -8.25 4.95 -26.32
N ARG A 94 -9.52 4.57 -26.37
CA ARG A 94 -10.30 4.32 -27.59
C ARG A 94 -11.47 5.27 -27.67
#